data_AF-A0A936VHF3-F1
#
_entry.id   AF-A0A936VHF3-F1
#
_cell.length_a   1.000
_cell.length_b   1.000
_cell.length_c   1.000
_cell.angle_alpha   90.00
_cell.angle_beta   90.00
_cell.angle_gamma   90.00
#
_symmetry.space_group_name_H-M   'P 1'
#
loop_
_entity.id
_entity.type
_entity.pdbx_description
1 polymer ?
#
loop_
_entity_poly.entity_id
_entity_poly.type
_entity_poly.pdbx_seq_one_letter_code
_entity_poly.pdbx_strand_id
1 'polypeptide(L)'
;MAHDRASWNVKGEGILRELVEMMALTGEEKALLGALQAQARASAPALLDVFYNRLLNHSNTAEYLQTASMERLHGAVSDWFTDIFGGKYEEAYAQKRLKIGQVHVHIGLPVRYPLAMLDVIMPFGEQIVKSSPQPDQALVAFRKVLALDIAIFNQAYEDNQLKHLSELVGGERLARLLLSGMD
;
A
#
# COMPACT_ATOMS: atom_id res chain seq x y z
N MET A 1 13.00 8.89 32.28
CA MET A 1 11.91 9.55 31.52
C MET A 1 11.87 8.89 30.16
N ALA A 2 10.80 8.18 29.80
CA ALA A 2 10.70 7.59 28.47
C ALA A 2 10.56 8.74 27.47
N HIS A 3 11.62 8.98 26.69
CA HIS A 3 11.65 10.01 25.67
C HIS A 3 10.67 9.66 24.56
N ASP A 4 9.84 10.63 24.16
CA ASP A 4 8.95 10.50 23.02
C ASP A 4 9.78 10.15 21.77
N ARG A 5 9.32 9.16 21.00
CA ARG A 5 10.05 8.73 19.80
C ARG A 5 9.83 9.73 18.68
N ALA A 6 10.90 10.16 18.02
CA ALA A 6 10.82 11.14 16.92
C ALA A 6 9.90 10.68 15.78
N SER A 7 9.89 9.37 15.48
CA SER A 7 9.02 8.79 14.44
C SER A 7 7.53 8.94 14.72
N TRP A 8 7.12 9.13 15.98
CA TRP A 8 5.71 9.36 16.31
C TRP A 8 5.18 10.69 15.77
N ASN A 9 6.07 11.63 15.45
CA ASN A 9 5.71 12.94 14.91
C ASN A 9 5.65 12.96 13.38
N VAL A 10 6.03 11.88 12.70
CA VAL A 10 5.94 11.78 11.24
C VAL A 10 4.55 11.26 10.87
N LYS A 11 3.80 12.05 10.10
CA LYS A 11 2.37 11.82 9.84
C LYS A 11 2.02 12.14 8.39
N GLY A 12 0.91 11.57 7.93
CA GLY A 12 0.35 11.81 6.60
C GLY A 12 1.42 11.66 5.51
N GLU A 13 1.58 12.70 4.70
CA GLU A 13 2.54 12.71 3.61
C GLU A 13 4.01 12.75 4.04
N GLY A 14 4.31 13.19 5.26
CA GLY A 14 5.67 13.16 5.82
C GLY A 14 6.27 11.75 5.87
N ILE A 15 5.41 10.73 6.00
CA ILE A 15 5.79 9.31 6.01
C ILE A 15 6.36 8.91 4.65
N LEU A 16 5.77 9.37 3.55
CA LEU A 16 6.30 9.07 2.22
C LEU A 16 7.73 9.59 2.09
N ARG A 17 7.95 10.84 2.51
CA ARG A 17 9.27 11.47 2.42
C ARG A 17 10.30 10.70 3.24
N GLU A 18 9.96 10.38 4.48
CA GLU A 18 10.79 9.57 5.38
C GLU A 18 11.14 8.21 4.75
N LEU A 19 10.14 7.47 4.28
CA LEU A 19 10.35 6.12 3.76
C LEU A 19 11.11 6.13 2.42
N VAL A 20 10.85 7.08 1.53
CA VAL A 20 11.60 7.22 0.26
C VAL A 20 13.08 7.53 0.53
N GLU A 21 13.37 8.38 1.51
CA GLU A 21 14.74 8.69 1.94
C GLU A 21 15.40 7.45 2.57
N MET A 22 14.74 6.79 3.51
CA MET A 22 15.23 5.58 4.19
C MET A 22 15.52 4.44 3.20
N MET A 23 14.69 4.28 2.17
CA MET A 23 14.81 3.20 1.17
C MET A 23 15.76 3.55 0.01
N ALA A 24 16.31 4.77 -0.02
CA ALA A 24 17.18 5.27 -1.07
C ALA A 24 16.62 4.99 -2.47
N LEU A 25 15.36 5.37 -2.72
CA LEU A 25 14.73 5.18 -4.03
C LEU A 25 15.25 6.24 -5.03
N THR A 26 16.11 5.80 -5.94
CA THR A 26 16.87 6.67 -6.85
C THR A 26 16.03 7.17 -8.03
N GLY A 27 16.51 8.22 -8.69
CA GLY A 27 15.88 8.72 -9.93
C GLY A 27 15.92 7.70 -11.08
N GLU A 28 16.98 6.89 -11.16
CA GLU A 28 17.11 5.82 -12.17
C GLU A 28 16.07 4.72 -11.95
N GLU A 29 15.92 4.24 -10.70
CA GLU A 29 14.89 3.25 -10.35
C GLU A 29 13.47 3.74 -10.67
N LYS A 30 13.19 5.02 -10.38
CA LYS A 30 11.91 5.66 -10.74
C LYS A 30 11.69 5.68 -12.25
N ALA A 31 12.70 6.04 -13.02
CA ALA A 31 12.63 6.08 -14.48
C ALA A 31 12.42 4.69 -15.09
N LEU A 32 13.12 3.67 -14.56
CA LEU A 32 12.95 2.28 -14.99
C LEU A 32 11.51 1.79 -14.78
N LEU A 33 10.92 2.05 -13.62
CA LEU A 33 9.53 1.70 -13.36
C LEU A 33 8.55 2.49 -14.24
N GLY A 34 8.78 3.79 -14.41
CA GLY A 34 7.98 4.65 -15.29
C GLY A 34 7.91 4.15 -16.73
N ALA A 35 9.02 3.62 -17.25
CA ALA A 35 9.08 3.06 -18.60
C ALA A 35 8.26 1.77 -18.78
N LEU A 36 7.87 1.11 -17.68
CA LEU A 36 7.11 -0.14 -17.66
C LEU A 36 5.61 0.05 -17.42
N GLN A 37 5.15 1.29 -17.28
CA GLN A 37 3.76 1.59 -16.91
C GLN A 37 2.74 1.05 -17.93
N ALA A 38 3.07 1.13 -19.24
CA ALA A 38 2.18 0.64 -20.30
C ALA A 38 2.01 -0.88 -20.24
N GLN A 39 3.08 -1.61 -19.95
CA GLN A 39 3.10 -3.06 -19.77
C GLN A 39 2.30 -3.45 -18.53
N ALA A 40 2.44 -2.71 -17.43
CA ALA A 40 1.64 -2.91 -16.23
C ALA A 40 0.14 -2.76 -16.52
N ARG A 41 -0.25 -1.68 -17.21
CA ARG A 41 -1.64 -1.44 -17.63
C ARG A 41 -2.18 -2.55 -18.54
N ALA A 42 -1.36 -3.06 -19.46
CA ALA A 42 -1.74 -4.16 -20.35
C ALA A 42 -1.92 -5.49 -19.61
N SER A 43 -1.17 -5.73 -18.53
CA SER A 43 -1.28 -6.94 -17.70
C SER A 43 -2.42 -6.90 -16.67
N ALA A 44 -2.94 -5.70 -16.36
CA ALA A 44 -3.94 -5.50 -15.30
C ALA A 44 -5.20 -6.38 -15.46
N PRO A 45 -5.80 -6.58 -16.65
CA PRO A 45 -6.97 -7.46 -16.78
C PRO A 45 -6.72 -8.87 -16.27
N ALA A 46 -5.62 -9.50 -16.68
CA ALA A 46 -5.27 -10.85 -16.24
C ALA A 46 -4.95 -10.91 -14.73
N LEU A 47 -4.34 -9.86 -14.18
CA LEU A 47 -4.13 -9.73 -12.74
C LEU A 47 -5.46 -9.71 -11.98
N LEU A 48 -6.42 -8.89 -12.44
CA LEU A 48 -7.73 -8.72 -11.78
C LEU A 48 -8.53 -10.02 -11.79
N ASP A 49 -8.46 -10.78 -12.89
CA ASP A 49 -9.12 -12.08 -12.97
C ASP A 49 -8.62 -13.03 -11.87
N VAL A 50 -7.29 -13.15 -11.69
CA VAL A 50 -6.70 -13.98 -10.64
C VAL A 50 -7.03 -13.42 -9.24
N PHE A 51 -6.96 -12.09 -9.09
CA PHE A 51 -7.19 -11.39 -7.83
C PHE A 51 -8.62 -11.59 -7.32
N TYR A 52 -9.64 -11.28 -8.14
CA TYR A 52 -11.03 -11.39 -7.72
C TYR A 52 -11.52 -12.83 -7.68
N ASN A 53 -11.01 -13.73 -8.53
CA ASN A 53 -11.30 -15.15 -8.40
C ASN A 53 -10.85 -15.68 -7.03
N ARG A 54 -9.67 -15.28 -6.54
CA ARG A 54 -9.21 -15.67 -5.19
C ARG A 54 -10.10 -15.10 -4.09
N LEU A 55 -10.45 -13.81 -4.16
CA LEU A 55 -11.30 -13.18 -3.13
C LEU A 55 -12.72 -13.73 -3.10
N LEU A 56 -13.32 -14.02 -4.25
CA LEU A 56 -14.68 -14.56 -4.36
C LEU A 56 -14.76 -16.03 -3.91
N ASN A 57 -13.70 -16.81 -4.09
CA ASN A 57 -13.66 -18.22 -3.67
C ASN A 57 -13.39 -18.42 -2.16
N HIS A 58 -13.15 -17.35 -1.40
CA HIS A 58 -12.94 -17.42 0.04
C HIS A 58 -14.04 -16.64 0.77
N SER A 59 -14.87 -17.34 1.57
CA SER A 59 -16.10 -16.79 2.16
C SER A 59 -15.88 -15.48 2.93
N ASN A 60 -14.83 -15.42 3.77
CA ASN A 60 -14.55 -14.25 4.59
C ASN A 60 -14.06 -13.04 3.80
N THR A 61 -13.69 -13.18 2.53
CA THR A 61 -13.36 -12.04 1.66
C THR A 61 -14.50 -11.74 0.70
N ALA A 62 -15.23 -12.77 0.27
CA ALA A 62 -16.39 -12.64 -0.62
C ALA A 62 -17.49 -11.77 -0.02
N GLU A 63 -17.69 -11.79 1.31
CA GLU A 63 -18.69 -10.95 2.00
C GLU A 63 -18.51 -9.44 1.74
N TYR A 64 -17.26 -8.96 1.60
CA TYR A 64 -16.96 -7.54 1.34
C TYR A 64 -17.27 -7.13 -0.11
N LEU A 65 -17.48 -8.10 -1.01
CA LEU A 65 -17.69 -7.87 -2.44
C LEU A 65 -19.17 -7.86 -2.83
N GLN A 66 -20.08 -8.35 -1.98
CA GLN A 66 -21.50 -8.56 -2.33
C GLN A 66 -22.25 -7.26 -2.68
N THR A 67 -21.91 -6.17 -2.01
CA THR A 67 -22.56 -4.86 -2.21
C THR A 67 -21.68 -3.89 -2.99
N ALA A 68 -20.47 -4.31 -3.35
CA ALA A 68 -19.50 -3.47 -4.05
C ALA A 68 -19.74 -3.49 -5.56
N SER A 69 -19.49 -2.36 -6.22
CA SER A 69 -19.45 -2.33 -7.68
C SER A 69 -18.17 -2.99 -8.17
N MET A 70 -18.29 -4.17 -8.79
CA MET A 70 -17.14 -4.89 -9.36
C MET A 70 -16.39 -4.04 -10.39
N GLU A 71 -17.08 -3.25 -11.20
CA GLU A 71 -16.45 -2.30 -12.14
C GLU A 71 -15.56 -1.29 -11.41
N ARG A 72 -16.07 -0.66 -10.35
CA ARG A 72 -15.28 0.30 -9.55
C ARG A 72 -14.10 -0.36 -8.85
N LEU A 73 -14.29 -1.58 -8.34
CA LEU A 73 -13.24 -2.35 -7.69
C LEU A 73 -12.13 -2.74 -8.67
N HIS A 74 -12.49 -3.23 -9.85
CA HIS A 74 -11.55 -3.54 -10.93
C HIS A 74 -10.76 -2.29 -11.34
N GLY A 75 -11.43 -1.16 -11.53
CA GLY A 75 -10.78 0.12 -11.83
C GLY A 75 -9.79 0.53 -10.74
N ALA A 76 -10.20 0.48 -9.47
CA ALA A 76 -9.34 0.88 -8.36
C ALA A 76 -8.07 0.04 -8.22
N VAL A 77 -8.19 -1.30 -8.33
CA VAL A 77 -7.01 -2.19 -8.24
C VAL A 77 -6.14 -2.07 -9.49
N SER A 78 -6.72 -1.91 -10.68
CA SER A 78 -5.99 -1.65 -11.93
C SER A 78 -5.15 -0.39 -11.84
N ASP A 79 -5.77 0.72 -11.40
CA ASP A 79 -5.09 2.01 -11.27
C ASP A 79 -4.02 1.96 -10.19
N TRP A 80 -4.29 1.34 -9.02
CA TRP A 80 -3.30 1.16 -7.98
C TRP A 80 -2.09 0.36 -8.48
N PHE A 81 -2.31 -0.79 -9.12
CA PHE A 81 -1.25 -1.63 -9.66
C PHE A 81 -0.44 -0.91 -10.73
N THR A 82 -1.11 -0.19 -11.63
CA THR A 82 -0.44 0.60 -12.67
C THR A 82 0.36 1.77 -12.08
N ASP A 83 -0.15 2.39 -11.01
CA ASP A 83 0.54 3.50 -10.34
C ASP A 83 1.86 3.04 -9.69
N ILE A 84 2.03 1.77 -9.29
CA ILE A 84 3.33 1.21 -8.84
C ILE A 84 4.41 1.46 -9.90
N PHE A 85 4.04 1.39 -11.18
CA PHE A 85 4.94 1.64 -12.31
C PHE A 85 4.88 3.10 -12.81
N GLY A 86 4.37 4.04 -12.02
CA GLY A 86 4.19 5.43 -12.46
C GLY A 86 5.45 6.29 -12.48
N GLY A 87 6.54 5.87 -11.82
CA GLY A 87 7.80 6.61 -11.75
C GLY A 87 7.75 7.95 -11.00
N LYS A 88 6.59 8.31 -10.43
CA LYS A 88 6.37 9.55 -9.66
C LYS A 88 5.79 9.20 -8.29
N TYR A 89 6.67 9.15 -7.29
CA TYR A 89 6.34 8.77 -5.91
C TYR A 89 6.46 9.99 -5.00
N GLU A 90 5.47 10.88 -5.12
CA GLU A 90 5.39 12.18 -4.44
C GLU A 90 4.08 12.27 -3.64
N GLU A 91 3.76 13.44 -3.12
CA GLU A 91 2.60 13.70 -2.26
C GLU A 91 1.29 13.06 -2.74
N ALA A 92 0.93 13.31 -4.00
CA ALA A 92 -0.28 12.78 -4.61
C ALA A 92 -0.29 11.24 -4.67
N TYR A 93 0.90 10.62 -4.75
CA TYR A 93 1.05 9.18 -4.69
C TYR A 93 0.67 8.66 -3.30
N ALA A 94 1.23 9.25 -2.23
CA ALA A 94 0.94 8.85 -0.86
C ALA A 94 -0.52 9.08 -0.46
N GLN A 95 -1.12 10.20 -0.85
CA GLN A 95 -2.53 10.49 -0.60
C GLN A 95 -3.45 9.40 -1.15
N LYS A 96 -3.17 8.90 -2.36
CA LYS A 96 -3.91 7.77 -2.94
C LYS A 96 -3.80 6.51 -2.08
N ARG A 97 -2.61 6.16 -1.58
CA ARG A 97 -2.38 4.95 -0.76
C ARG A 97 -3.03 5.05 0.61
N LEU A 98 -2.89 6.20 1.26
CA LEU A 98 -3.60 6.49 2.51
C LEU A 98 -5.11 6.39 2.31
N LYS A 99 -5.64 6.92 1.21
CA LYS A 99 -7.06 6.82 0.90
C LYS A 99 -7.51 5.37 0.69
N ILE A 100 -6.72 4.56 -0.01
CA ILE A 100 -6.99 3.12 -0.17
C ILE A 100 -7.06 2.45 1.21
N GLY A 101 -6.09 2.69 2.08
CA GLY A 101 -6.08 2.16 3.46
C GLY A 101 -7.28 2.60 4.28
N GLN A 102 -7.63 3.88 4.24
CA GLN A 102 -8.82 4.43 4.90
C GLN A 102 -10.12 3.77 4.41
N VAL A 103 -10.24 3.47 3.12
CA VAL A 103 -11.41 2.76 2.59
C VAL A 103 -11.48 1.36 3.17
N HIS A 104 -10.36 0.62 3.23
CA HIS A 104 -10.34 -0.72 3.80
C HIS A 104 -10.68 -0.72 5.30
N VAL A 105 -10.15 0.24 6.05
CA VAL A 105 -10.51 0.47 7.46
C VAL A 105 -12.00 0.76 7.61
N HIS A 106 -12.55 1.65 6.78
CA HIS A 106 -13.94 2.09 6.87
C HIS A 106 -14.94 0.94 6.64
N ILE A 107 -14.61 0.00 5.75
CA ILE A 107 -15.43 -1.20 5.54
C ILE A 107 -15.16 -2.32 6.55
N GLY A 108 -14.26 -2.10 7.52
CA GLY A 108 -13.90 -3.08 8.54
C GLY A 108 -13.04 -4.24 8.03
N LEU A 109 -12.42 -4.12 6.84
CA LEU A 109 -11.66 -5.20 6.22
C LEU A 109 -10.35 -5.44 6.97
N PRO A 110 -10.11 -6.63 7.55
CA PRO A 110 -8.86 -6.92 8.26
C PRO A 110 -7.63 -6.80 7.36
N VAL A 111 -6.61 -6.07 7.82
CA VAL A 111 -5.39 -5.76 7.05
C VAL A 111 -4.64 -6.99 6.51
N ARG A 112 -4.80 -8.14 7.16
CA ARG A 112 -4.23 -9.41 6.70
C ARG A 112 -4.68 -9.82 5.28
N TYR A 113 -5.88 -9.43 4.85
CA TYR A 113 -6.40 -9.80 3.53
C TYR A 113 -5.69 -9.08 2.38
N PRO A 114 -5.60 -7.73 2.35
CA PRO A 114 -4.82 -7.04 1.33
C PRO A 114 -3.34 -7.45 1.36
N LEU A 115 -2.76 -7.71 2.54
CA LEU A 115 -1.38 -8.24 2.65
C LEU A 115 -1.25 -9.64 2.03
N ALA A 116 -2.20 -10.55 2.25
CA ALA A 116 -2.19 -11.88 1.64
C ALA A 116 -2.35 -11.82 0.11
N MET A 117 -3.07 -10.83 -0.41
CA MET A 117 -3.24 -10.65 -1.85
C MET A 117 -1.96 -10.22 -2.57
N LEU A 118 -0.92 -9.78 -1.85
CA LEU A 118 0.40 -9.52 -2.44
C LEU A 118 1.00 -10.75 -3.12
N ASP A 119 0.64 -11.96 -2.68
CA ASP A 119 1.00 -13.21 -3.36
C ASP A 119 0.49 -13.26 -4.81
N VAL A 120 -0.65 -12.63 -5.10
CA VAL A 120 -1.15 -12.47 -6.47
C VAL A 120 -0.44 -11.32 -7.19
N ILE A 121 -0.18 -10.21 -6.51
CA ILE A 121 0.39 -9.00 -7.14
C ILE A 121 1.85 -9.21 -7.54
N MET A 122 2.65 -9.84 -6.68
CA MET A 122 4.10 -9.95 -6.83
C MET A 122 4.52 -10.62 -8.16
N PRO A 123 4.01 -11.81 -8.53
CA PRO A 123 4.43 -12.48 -9.77
C PRO A 123 4.14 -11.67 -11.03
N PHE A 124 3.05 -10.90 -11.08
CA PHE A 124 2.74 -10.03 -12.22
C PHE A 124 3.73 -8.88 -12.33
N GLY A 125 4.05 -8.23 -11.21
CA GLY A 125 5.07 -7.19 -11.18
C GLY A 125 6.45 -7.70 -11.57
N GLU A 126 6.85 -8.86 -11.02
CA GLU A 126 8.11 -9.52 -11.37
C GLU A 126 8.17 -9.95 -12.84
N GLN A 127 7.04 -10.30 -13.45
CA GLN A 127 6.99 -10.60 -14.87
C GLN A 127 7.13 -9.36 -15.75
N ILE A 128 6.55 -8.23 -15.34
CA ILE A 128 6.66 -6.95 -16.07
C ILE A 128 8.11 -6.46 -16.09
N VAL A 129 8.79 -6.47 -14.94
CA VAL A 129 10.16 -5.94 -14.84
C VAL A 129 11.18 -6.72 -15.68
N LYS A 130 10.91 -7.98 -16.03
CA LYS A 130 11.74 -8.76 -16.97
C LYS A 130 11.78 -8.17 -18.38
N SER A 131 10.80 -7.34 -18.75
CA SER A 131 10.78 -6.64 -20.04
C SER A 131 11.63 -5.35 -20.04
N SER A 132 12.15 -4.95 -18.88
CA SER A 132 13.10 -3.84 -18.76
C SER A 132 14.42 -4.17 -19.46
N PRO A 133 15.11 -3.18 -20.06
CA PRO A 133 16.50 -3.35 -20.47
C PRO A 133 17.45 -3.61 -19.29
N GLN A 134 17.03 -3.27 -18.07
CA GLN A 134 17.76 -3.50 -16.82
C GLN A 134 16.86 -4.27 -15.84
N PRO A 135 16.65 -5.59 -16.06
CA PRO A 135 15.63 -6.36 -15.33
C PRO A 135 15.95 -6.50 -13.83
N ASP A 136 17.21 -6.68 -13.46
CA ASP A 136 17.61 -6.82 -12.05
C ASP A 136 17.40 -5.53 -11.27
N GLN A 137 17.76 -4.38 -11.86
CA GLN A 137 17.52 -3.07 -11.24
C GLN A 137 16.03 -2.73 -11.17
N ALA A 138 15.27 -3.04 -12.22
CA ALA A 138 13.82 -2.85 -12.22
C ALA A 138 13.13 -3.73 -11.17
N LEU A 139 13.62 -4.95 -10.93
CA LEU A 139 13.12 -5.83 -9.86
C LEU A 139 13.39 -5.24 -8.47
N VAL A 140 14.59 -4.69 -8.24
CA VAL A 140 14.92 -3.98 -6.98
C VAL A 140 13.99 -2.77 -6.80
N ALA A 141 13.82 -1.96 -7.83
CA ALA A 141 12.94 -0.79 -7.81
C ALA A 141 11.49 -1.19 -7.50
N PHE A 142 10.96 -2.22 -8.18
CA PHE A 142 9.60 -2.71 -7.99
C PHE A 142 9.38 -3.17 -6.54
N ARG A 143 10.32 -3.94 -5.98
CA ARG A 143 10.25 -4.39 -4.58
C ARG A 143 10.27 -3.23 -3.60
N LYS A 144 11.10 -2.21 -3.83
CA LYS A 144 11.13 -0.99 -3.01
C LYS A 144 9.78 -0.27 -3.05
N VAL A 145 9.23 -0.04 -4.23
CA VAL A 145 7.96 0.71 -4.37
C VAL A 145 6.78 -0.10 -3.83
N LEU A 146 6.74 -1.42 -4.04
CA LEU A 146 5.69 -2.26 -3.45
C LEU A 146 5.74 -2.24 -1.91
N ALA A 147 6.94 -2.33 -1.32
CA ALA A 147 7.11 -2.23 0.12
C ALA A 147 6.72 -0.85 0.66
N LEU A 148 7.05 0.22 -0.06
CA LEU A 148 6.61 1.59 0.24
C LEU A 148 5.08 1.70 0.25
N ASP A 149 4.40 1.14 -0.75
CA ASP A 149 2.94 1.12 -0.85
C ASP A 149 2.31 0.39 0.34
N ILE A 150 2.85 -0.78 0.69
CA ILE A 150 2.39 -1.57 1.83
C ILE A 150 2.54 -0.77 3.14
N ALA A 151 3.67 -0.10 3.33
CA ALA A 151 3.93 0.69 4.53
C ALA A 151 2.94 1.85 4.68
N ILE A 152 2.74 2.65 3.62
CA ILE A 152 1.83 3.80 3.63
C ILE A 152 0.38 3.35 3.77
N PHE A 153 -0.01 2.29 3.05
CA PHE A 153 -1.35 1.71 3.18
C PHE A 153 -1.62 1.21 4.60
N ASN A 154 -0.67 0.49 5.20
CA ASN A 154 -0.79 -0.04 6.56
C ASN A 154 -0.83 1.08 7.60
N GLN A 155 -0.16 2.21 7.36
CA GLN A 155 -0.25 3.38 8.23
C GLN A 155 -1.70 3.82 8.46
N ALA A 156 -2.55 3.78 7.42
CA ALA A 156 -3.95 4.19 7.58
C ALA A 156 -4.70 3.34 8.63
N TYR A 157 -4.34 2.07 8.80
CA TYR A 157 -4.88 1.23 9.88
C TYR A 157 -4.38 1.67 11.25
N GLU A 158 -3.06 1.89 11.39
CA GLU A 158 -2.46 2.36 12.64
C GLU A 158 -3.04 3.72 13.04
N ASP A 159 -3.11 4.66 12.11
CA ASP A 159 -3.63 6.01 12.34
C ASP A 159 -5.09 5.97 12.83
N ASN A 160 -5.91 5.09 12.27
CA ASN A 160 -7.30 4.95 12.70
C ASN A 160 -7.41 4.37 14.12
N GLN A 161 -6.66 3.30 14.42
CA GLN A 161 -6.63 2.71 15.76
C GLN A 161 -6.14 3.71 16.80
N LEU A 162 -5.06 4.43 16.48
CA LEU A 162 -4.46 5.42 17.35
C LEU A 162 -5.38 6.61 17.57
N LYS A 163 -6.06 7.09 16.53
CA LYS A 163 -7.03 8.18 16.64
C LYS A 163 -8.14 7.84 17.65
N HIS A 164 -8.79 6.69 17.48
CA HIS A 164 -9.88 6.29 18.37
C HIS A 164 -9.41 6.06 19.81
N LEU A 165 -8.25 5.43 20.00
CA LEU A 165 -7.72 5.25 21.34
C LEU A 165 -7.32 6.59 21.98
N SER A 166 -6.70 7.49 21.23
CA SER A 166 -6.35 8.84 21.68
C SER A 166 -7.58 9.62 22.13
N GLU A 167 -8.69 9.52 21.40
CA GLU A 167 -9.98 10.14 21.76
C GLU A 167 -10.52 9.57 23.09
N LEU A 168 -10.34 8.26 23.33
CA LEU A 168 -10.79 7.59 24.56
C LEU A 168 -9.93 7.92 25.79
N VAL A 169 -8.60 7.98 25.63
CA VAL A 169 -7.65 8.13 26.76
C VAL A 169 -7.19 9.57 26.97
N GLY A 170 -7.64 10.50 26.12
CA GLY A 170 -7.36 11.93 26.25
C GLY A 170 -5.98 12.37 25.75
N GLY A 171 -5.28 11.54 24.96
CA GLY A 171 -4.01 11.96 24.36
C GLY A 171 -3.26 10.87 23.60
N GLU A 172 -2.61 11.26 22.50
CA GLU A 172 -1.91 10.33 21.59
C GLU A 172 -0.74 9.61 22.30
N ARG A 173 0.00 10.31 23.16
CA ARG A 173 1.13 9.73 23.89
C ARG A 173 0.70 8.54 24.76
N LEU A 174 -0.36 8.70 25.54
CA LEU A 174 -0.89 7.64 26.38
C LEU A 174 -1.45 6.49 25.52
N ALA A 175 -2.15 6.82 24.43
CA ALA A 175 -2.63 5.81 23.48
C ALA A 175 -1.48 4.94 22.91
N ARG A 176 -0.36 5.56 22.52
CA ARG A 176 0.83 4.83 22.03
C ARG A 176 1.48 3.97 23.10
N LEU A 177 1.58 4.47 24.34
CA LEU A 177 2.10 3.73 25.48
C LEU A 177 1.27 2.45 25.73
N LEU A 178 -0.06 2.60 25.79
CA LEU A 178 -1.00 1.49 25.96
C LEU A 178 -0.92 0.47 24.82
N LEU A 179 -0.89 0.93 23.55
CA LEU A 179 -0.73 0.03 22.39
C LEU A 179 0.58 -0.75 22.44
N SER A 180 1.63 -0.15 22.99
CA SER A 180 2.94 -0.79 23.12
C SER A 180 3.09 -1.69 24.37
N GLY A 181 2.07 -1.75 25.23
CA GLY A 181 2.15 -2.44 26.53
C GLY A 181 3.21 -1.85 27.47
N MET A 182 3.58 -0.58 27.26
CA MET A 182 4.50 0.15 28.12
C MET A 182 3.68 1.01 29.09
N ASP A 183 3.38 0.49 30.27
CA ASP A 183 2.72 1.22 31.36
C ASP A 183 3.74 2.01 32.22
#